data_AF-A0A3S3QQ55-F1
#
_entry.id   AF-A0A3S3QQ55-F1
#
_cell.length_a   1.000
_cell.length_b   1.000
_cell.length_c   1.000
_cell.angle_alpha   90.00
_cell.angle_beta   90.00
_cell.angle_gamma   90.00
#
_symmetry.space_group_name_H-M   'P 1'
#
loop_
_entity.id
_entity.type
_entity.pdbx_description
1 polymer ?
#
loop_
_entity_poly.entity_id
_entity_poly.type
_entity_poly.pdbx_seq_one_letter_code
_entity_poly.pdbx_strand_id
1 'polypeptide(L)'
;MATANMATLTLESLLSQLLAKIDTCGVHSDNQRKKSMREEIRTLEFWRAILTECLATFFYVFLVCSVYISWTSSLIAHQPNWTVMALTNGLAMATLTQCFGHISGAHINPAVTCSFLITRKITPLRAVLYVIAQCGGSIAGAALLYG
;
A
#
# COMPACT_ATOMS: atom_id res chain seq x y z
N MET A 1 -38.28 26.46 46.12
CA MET A 1 -38.70 25.60 44.99
C MET A 1 -38.31 26.14 43.60
N ALA A 2 -37.70 27.33 43.48
CA ALA A 2 -37.32 27.92 42.19
C ALA A 2 -35.89 27.57 41.71
N THR A 3 -35.00 27.13 42.60
CA THR A 3 -33.59 26.86 42.29
C THR A 3 -33.34 25.52 41.58
N ALA A 4 -34.21 24.52 41.76
CA ALA A 4 -34.08 23.22 41.10
C ALA A 4 -34.37 23.28 39.58
N ASN A 5 -35.35 24.10 39.17
CA ASN A 5 -35.73 24.25 37.75
C ASN A 5 -34.67 24.96 36.90
N MET A 6 -33.88 25.86 37.49
CA MET A 6 -32.81 26.55 36.76
C MET A 6 -31.61 25.64 36.48
N ALA A 7 -31.33 24.67 37.37
CA ALA A 7 -30.26 23.69 37.20
C ALA A 7 -30.63 22.59 36.18
N THR A 8 -31.90 22.20 36.09
CA THR A 8 -32.35 21.25 35.06
C THR A 8 -32.33 21.87 33.66
N LEU A 9 -32.67 23.16 33.52
CA LEU A 9 -32.59 23.89 32.24
C LEU A 9 -31.15 24.08 31.74
N THR A 10 -30.16 24.17 32.63
CA THR A 10 -28.74 24.26 32.24
C THR A 10 -28.17 22.91 31.81
N LEU A 11 -28.63 21.79 32.41
CA LEU A 11 -28.20 20.44 32.03
C LEU A 11 -28.73 20.04 30.65
N GLU A 12 -30.00 20.29 30.37
CA GLU A 12 -30.61 20.01 29.06
C GLU A 12 -29.95 20.85 27.93
N SER A 13 -29.58 22.11 28.22
CA SER A 13 -28.89 22.96 27.24
C SER A 13 -27.44 22.53 27.01
N LEU A 14 -26.72 22.09 28.04
CA LEU A 14 -25.38 21.50 27.89
C LEU A 14 -25.41 20.16 27.15
N LEU A 15 -26.40 19.31 27.43
CA LEU A 15 -26.56 18.02 26.77
C LEU A 15 -26.84 18.19 25.28
N SER A 16 -27.74 19.09 24.92
CA SER A 16 -28.05 19.40 23.52
C SER A 16 -26.87 20.05 22.79
N GLN A 17 -26.10 20.92 23.43
CA GLN A 17 -24.85 21.47 22.89
C GLN A 17 -23.79 20.39 22.63
N LEU A 18 -23.61 19.47 23.59
CA LEU A 18 -22.68 18.34 23.44
C LEU A 18 -23.10 17.40 22.32
N LEU A 19 -24.38 17.03 22.26
CA LEU A 19 -24.93 16.19 21.21
C LEU A 19 -24.78 16.85 19.83
N ALA A 20 -25.12 18.13 19.70
CA ALA A 20 -24.93 18.87 18.45
C ALA A 20 -23.45 18.92 18.02
N LYS A 21 -22.53 19.08 18.98
CA LYS A 21 -21.09 19.12 18.71
C LYS A 21 -20.55 17.74 18.29
N ILE A 22 -21.06 16.66 18.88
CA ILE A 22 -20.72 15.28 18.48
C ILE A 22 -21.22 15.00 17.06
N ASP A 23 -22.46 15.36 16.74
CA ASP A 23 -23.06 15.12 15.42
C ASP A 23 -22.34 15.91 14.32
N THR A 24 -22.01 17.18 14.60
CA THR A 24 -21.23 18.03 13.70
C THR A 24 -19.79 17.50 13.50
N CYS A 25 -19.17 16.96 14.56
CA CYS A 25 -17.85 16.32 14.47
C CYS A 25 -17.87 15.05 13.60
N GLY A 26 -18.93 14.23 13.75
CA GLY A 26 -19.13 13.02 12.95
C GLY A 26 -19.28 13.33 11.47
N VAL A 27 -20.14 14.28 11.12
CA VAL A 27 -20.37 14.71 9.73
C VAL A 27 -19.10 15.33 9.12
N HIS A 28 -18.37 16.15 9.88
CA HIS A 28 -17.15 16.78 9.38
C HIS A 28 -16.03 15.75 9.12
N SER A 29 -15.87 14.76 10.01
CA SER A 29 -14.87 13.71 9.84
C SER A 29 -15.16 12.84 8.60
N ASP A 30 -16.42 12.48 8.36
CA ASP A 30 -16.82 11.66 7.22
C ASP A 30 -16.67 12.42 5.88
N ASN A 31 -17.08 13.70 5.85
CA ASN A 31 -17.03 14.51 4.63
C ASN A 31 -15.58 14.91 4.25
N GLN A 32 -14.72 15.21 5.23
CA GLN A 32 -13.29 15.45 5.01
C GLN A 32 -12.58 14.19 4.50
N ARG A 33 -12.91 13.01 5.08
CA ARG A 33 -12.36 11.72 4.66
C ARG A 33 -12.77 11.35 3.22
N LYS A 34 -13.99 11.68 2.79
CA LYS A 34 -14.46 11.44 1.41
C LYS A 34 -13.83 12.36 0.37
N LYS A 35 -13.61 13.64 0.69
CA LYS A 35 -12.94 14.58 -0.23
C LYS A 35 -11.47 14.22 -0.44
N SER A 36 -10.75 13.87 0.63
CA SER A 36 -9.33 13.52 0.59
C SER A 36 -9.03 12.32 -0.34
N MET A 37 -9.83 11.25 -0.29
CA MET A 37 -9.62 10.08 -1.18
C MET A 37 -9.82 10.39 -2.67
N ARG A 38 -10.85 11.18 -3.03
CA ARG A 38 -11.12 11.50 -4.44
C ARG A 38 -10.07 12.44 -5.04
N GLU A 39 -9.53 13.34 -4.22
CA GLU A 39 -8.46 14.24 -4.65
C GLU A 39 -7.13 13.50 -4.81
N GLU A 40 -6.80 12.56 -3.92
CA GLU A 40 -5.60 11.72 -4.04
C GLU A 40 -5.61 10.89 -5.33
N ILE A 41 -6.75 10.29 -5.71
CA ILE A 41 -6.93 9.47 -6.93
C ILE A 41 -6.74 10.29 -8.22
N ARG A 42 -7.03 11.60 -8.19
CA ARG A 42 -6.90 12.47 -9.38
C ARG A 42 -5.50 13.03 -9.60
N THR A 43 -4.56 12.76 -8.70
CA THR A 43 -3.17 13.18 -8.88
C THR A 43 -2.44 12.25 -9.83
N LEU A 44 -1.66 12.82 -10.76
CA LEU A 44 -0.84 12.05 -11.70
C LEU A 44 0.22 11.21 -10.98
N GLU A 45 0.69 11.67 -9.82
CA GLU A 45 1.61 10.97 -8.94
C GLU A 45 1.05 9.63 -8.47
N PHE A 46 -0.25 9.56 -8.18
CA PHE A 46 -0.92 8.33 -7.76
C PHE A 46 -0.92 7.25 -8.84
N TRP A 47 -1.29 7.62 -10.07
CA TRP A 47 -1.29 6.71 -11.22
C TRP A 47 0.12 6.27 -11.61
N ARG A 48 1.10 7.20 -11.57
CA ARG A 48 2.51 6.86 -11.76
C ARG A 48 2.99 5.87 -10.70
N ALA A 49 2.64 6.08 -9.44
CA ALA A 49 3.02 5.18 -8.36
C ALA A 49 2.42 3.77 -8.52
N ILE A 50 1.17 3.64 -8.97
CA ILE A 50 0.55 2.33 -9.26
C ILE A 50 1.28 1.59 -10.40
N LEU A 51 1.57 2.29 -11.51
CA LEU A 51 2.34 1.72 -12.61
C LEU A 51 3.74 1.31 -12.18
N THR A 52 4.37 2.13 -11.33
CA THR A 52 5.66 1.83 -10.73
C THR A 52 5.62 0.57 -9.87
N GLU A 53 4.62 0.38 -9.01
CA GLU A 53 4.46 -0.85 -8.22
C GLU A 53 4.24 -2.09 -9.09
N CYS A 54 3.47 -1.97 -10.17
CA CYS A 54 3.28 -3.03 -11.15
C CYS A 54 4.60 -3.42 -11.85
N LEU A 55 5.34 -2.42 -12.34
CA LEU A 55 6.62 -2.63 -13.03
C LEU A 55 7.69 -3.17 -12.07
N ALA A 56 7.77 -2.62 -10.86
CA ALA A 56 8.74 -3.07 -9.87
C ALA A 56 8.51 -4.54 -9.48
N THR A 57 7.25 -4.94 -9.23
CA THR A 57 6.91 -6.34 -8.94
C THR A 57 7.12 -7.27 -10.13
N PHE A 58 6.82 -6.80 -11.35
CA PHE A 58 7.13 -7.53 -12.57
C PHE A 58 8.63 -7.89 -12.67
N PHE A 59 9.51 -6.89 -12.56
CA PHE A 59 10.95 -7.12 -12.64
C PHE A 59 11.45 -7.94 -11.45
N TYR A 60 10.90 -7.72 -10.25
CA TYR A 60 11.28 -8.48 -9.07
C TYR A 60 11.01 -9.97 -9.24
N VAL A 61 9.77 -10.35 -9.60
CA VAL A 61 9.40 -11.76 -9.79
C VAL A 61 10.17 -12.38 -10.95
N PHE A 62 10.33 -11.65 -12.06
CA PHE A 62 11.12 -12.12 -13.19
C PHE A 62 12.57 -12.47 -12.77
N LEU A 63 13.27 -11.55 -12.11
CA LEU A 63 14.66 -11.75 -11.68
C LEU A 63 14.80 -12.82 -10.60
N VAL A 64 13.91 -12.84 -9.61
CA VAL A 64 13.95 -13.82 -8.52
C VAL A 64 13.68 -15.21 -9.06
N CYS A 65 12.62 -15.41 -9.83
CA CYS A 65 12.26 -16.71 -10.39
C CYS A 65 13.31 -17.22 -11.39
N SER A 66 14.01 -16.34 -12.12
CA SER A 66 15.07 -16.71 -13.07
C SER A 66 16.20 -17.53 -12.44
N VAL A 67 16.55 -17.26 -11.17
CA VAL A 67 17.67 -17.94 -10.48
C VAL A 67 17.29 -19.36 -10.04
N TYR A 68 16.00 -19.65 -9.90
CA TYR A 68 15.52 -20.98 -9.53
C TYR A 68 15.40 -21.91 -10.75
N ILE A 69 15.44 -21.37 -11.96
CA ILE A 69 15.48 -22.17 -13.18
C ILE A 69 16.88 -22.76 -13.33
N SER A 70 16.94 -24.09 -13.38
CA SER A 70 18.18 -24.81 -13.67
C SER A 70 18.47 -24.71 -15.17
N TRP A 71 19.42 -23.85 -15.52
CA TRP A 71 19.91 -23.74 -16.89
C TRP A 71 20.74 -24.99 -17.22
N THR A 72 20.19 -25.87 -18.04
CA THR A 72 20.89 -27.00 -18.68
C THR A 72 21.87 -26.45 -19.73
N SER A 73 22.88 -25.71 -19.30
CA SER A 73 24.01 -25.31 -20.15
C SER A 73 25.24 -26.03 -19.64
N SER A 74 25.61 -27.06 -20.39
CA SER A 74 26.50 -28.19 -20.09
C SER A 74 27.99 -27.86 -19.93
N LEU A 75 28.37 -26.66 -19.47
CA LEU A 75 29.78 -26.33 -19.24
C LEU A 75 30.19 -26.27 -17.77
N ILE A 76 29.26 -25.98 -16.85
CA ILE A 76 29.50 -26.10 -15.40
C ILE A 76 28.17 -26.50 -14.74
N ALA A 77 27.97 -27.80 -14.54
CA ALA A 77 26.83 -28.33 -13.77
C ALA A 77 27.03 -28.02 -12.28
N HIS A 78 26.72 -26.80 -11.87
CA HIS A 78 26.60 -26.44 -10.46
C HIS A 78 25.17 -26.01 -10.17
N GLN A 79 24.57 -26.66 -9.17
CA GLN A 79 23.34 -26.17 -8.58
C GLN A 79 23.59 -24.75 -8.04
N PRO A 80 22.67 -23.80 -8.23
CA PRO A 80 22.83 -22.46 -7.67
C PRO A 80 23.01 -22.55 -6.15
N ASN A 81 24.17 -22.10 -5.67
CA ASN A 81 24.46 -22.05 -4.24
C ASN A 81 23.44 -21.16 -3.53
N TRP A 82 23.12 -21.49 -2.29
CA TRP A 82 22.10 -20.79 -1.50
C TRP A 82 22.49 -19.32 -1.31
N THR A 83 23.79 -19.05 -1.24
CA THR A 83 24.38 -17.71 -1.22
C THR A 83 24.07 -16.91 -2.48
N VAL A 84 24.11 -17.53 -3.67
CA VAL A 84 23.82 -16.85 -4.94
C VAL A 84 22.33 -16.52 -5.01
N MET A 85 21.45 -17.45 -4.60
CA MET A 85 20.01 -17.18 -4.52
C MET A 85 19.69 -16.02 -3.56
N ALA A 86 20.27 -16.06 -2.36
CA ALA A 86 20.09 -15.01 -1.36
C ALA A 86 20.63 -13.66 -1.84
N LEU A 87 21.83 -13.65 -2.44
CA LEU A 87 22.47 -12.45 -2.95
C LEU A 87 21.65 -11.85 -4.10
N THR A 88 21.23 -12.64 -5.08
CA THR A 88 20.43 -12.12 -6.21
C THR A 88 19.10 -11.57 -5.75
N ASN A 89 18.41 -12.25 -4.82
CA ASN A 89 17.15 -11.74 -4.29
C ASN A 89 17.34 -10.41 -3.53
N GLY A 90 18.37 -10.33 -2.69
CA GLY A 90 18.71 -9.10 -1.96
C GLY A 90 19.12 -7.96 -2.89
N LEU A 91 19.97 -8.22 -3.88
CA LEU A 91 20.39 -7.23 -4.87
C LEU A 91 19.22 -6.76 -5.72
N ALA A 92 18.37 -7.69 -6.19
CA ALA A 92 17.18 -7.35 -6.97
C ALA A 92 16.27 -6.40 -6.19
N MET A 93 15.97 -6.71 -4.92
CA MET A 93 15.17 -5.78 -4.11
C MET A 93 15.87 -4.44 -3.86
N ALA A 94 17.17 -4.44 -3.57
CA ALA A 94 17.90 -3.19 -3.33
C ALA A 94 17.90 -2.29 -4.57
N THR A 95 18.16 -2.84 -5.75
CA THR A 95 18.15 -2.10 -7.01
C THR A 95 16.76 -1.57 -7.35
N LEU A 96 15.72 -2.40 -7.23
CA LEU A 96 14.35 -1.96 -7.53
C LEU A 96 13.88 -0.90 -6.54
N THR A 97 14.22 -1.04 -5.25
CA THR A 97 13.92 -0.04 -4.23
C THR A 97 14.65 1.28 -4.52
N GLN A 98 15.90 1.23 -4.97
CA GLN A 98 16.65 2.43 -5.34
C GLN A 98 16.06 3.13 -6.58
N CYS A 99 15.59 2.37 -7.58
CA CYS A 99 15.00 2.92 -8.80
C CYS A 99 13.58 3.49 -8.58
N PHE A 100 12.76 2.78 -7.82
CA PHE A 100 11.32 3.03 -7.72
C PHE A 100 10.90 3.68 -6.39
N GLY A 101 11.79 3.74 -5.40
CA GLY A 101 11.52 4.27 -4.07
C GLY A 101 11.06 5.72 -4.06
N HIS A 102 11.64 6.59 -4.90
CA HIS A 102 11.24 8.00 -4.99
C HIS A 102 9.85 8.22 -5.60
N ILE A 103 9.27 7.23 -6.26
CA ILE A 103 8.01 7.40 -7.02
C ILE A 103 6.84 6.79 -6.24
N SER A 104 6.93 5.51 -5.86
CA SER A 104 5.81 4.81 -5.18
C SER A 104 6.03 4.55 -3.69
N GLY A 105 7.27 4.69 -3.21
CA GLY A 105 7.72 4.16 -1.91
C GLY A 105 8.25 2.72 -1.99
N ALA A 106 8.26 2.10 -3.18
CA ALA A 106 8.75 0.75 -3.45
C ALA A 106 8.26 -0.30 -2.44
N HIS A 107 6.94 -0.47 -2.34
CA HIS A 107 6.39 -1.52 -1.50
C HIS A 107 6.68 -2.91 -2.09
N ILE A 108 6.49 -3.09 -3.40
CA ILE A 108 6.82 -4.29 -4.21
C ILE A 108 6.21 -5.59 -3.62
N ASN A 109 5.30 -5.46 -2.66
CA ASN A 109 4.84 -6.55 -1.82
C ASN A 109 3.49 -6.20 -1.19
N PRO A 110 2.48 -7.08 -1.35
CA PRO A 110 1.16 -6.87 -0.77
C PRO A 110 1.20 -6.89 0.77
N ALA A 111 2.10 -7.67 1.39
CA ALA A 111 2.27 -7.70 2.84
C ALA A 111 2.78 -6.36 3.39
N VAL A 112 3.78 -5.76 2.73
CA VAL A 112 4.33 -4.44 3.11
C VAL A 112 3.26 -3.36 2.95
N THR A 113 2.50 -3.42 1.85
CA THR A 113 1.37 -2.50 1.63
C THR A 113 0.32 -2.64 2.74
N CYS A 114 0.02 -3.85 3.19
CA CYS A 114 -0.88 -4.10 4.31
C CYS A 114 -0.32 -3.55 5.64
N SER A 115 0.98 -3.67 5.90
CA SER A 115 1.62 -3.07 7.08
C SER A 115 1.47 -1.54 7.10
N PHE A 116 1.65 -0.88 5.94
CA PHE A 116 1.44 0.56 5.81
C PHE A 116 -0.03 0.96 5.99
N LEU A 117 -0.97 0.09 5.59
CA LEU A 117 -2.40 0.28 5.81
C LEU A 117 -2.76 0.21 7.30
N ILE A 118 -2.24 -0.77 8.04
CA ILE A 118 -2.46 -0.91 9.50
C ILE A 118 -1.89 0.31 10.24
N THR A 119 -0.74 0.81 9.79
CA THR A 119 -0.09 2.01 10.35
C THR A 119 -0.82 3.31 9.96
N ARG A 120 -1.92 3.23 9.18
CA ARG A 120 -2.68 4.37 8.63
C ARG A 120 -1.81 5.37 7.85
N LYS A 121 -0.71 4.89 7.28
CA LYS A 121 0.21 5.70 6.45
C LYS A 121 -0.28 5.85 5.01
N ILE A 122 -1.18 4.97 4.57
CA ILE A 122 -1.79 5.00 3.25
C ILE A 122 -3.32 4.86 3.33
N THR A 123 -4.03 5.42 2.37
CA THR A 123 -5.49 5.24 2.26
C THR A 123 -5.83 3.79 1.86
N PRO A 124 -6.94 3.22 2.35
CA PRO A 124 -7.33 1.83 2.05
C PRO A 124 -7.53 1.57 0.56
N LEU A 125 -8.04 2.57 -0.17
CA LEU A 125 -8.22 2.46 -1.62
C LEU A 125 -6.87 2.38 -2.35
N ARG A 126 -5.87 3.17 -1.92
CA ARG A 126 -4.49 3.09 -2.44
C ARG A 126 -3.87 1.73 -2.17
N ALA A 127 -4.07 1.20 -0.97
CA ALA A 127 -3.58 -0.12 -0.61
C ALA A 127 -4.13 -1.23 -1.52
N VAL A 128 -5.44 -1.23 -1.79
CA VAL A 128 -6.08 -2.23 -2.66
C VAL A 128 -5.56 -2.13 -4.10
N LEU A 129 -5.45 -0.90 -4.65
CA LEU A 129 -4.94 -0.72 -6.01
C LEU A 129 -3.47 -1.13 -6.14
N TYR A 130 -2.65 -0.88 -5.11
CA TYR A 130 -1.27 -1.34 -5.06
C TYR A 130 -1.21 -2.88 -5.06
N VAL A 131 -2.02 -3.55 -4.25
CA VAL A 131 -2.07 -5.02 -4.22
C VAL A 131 -2.47 -5.60 -5.58
N ILE A 132 -3.48 -5.04 -6.23
CA ILE A 132 -3.91 -5.49 -7.57
C ILE A 132 -2.78 -5.29 -8.59
N ALA A 133 -2.13 -4.13 -8.58
CA ALA A 133 -1.01 -3.83 -9.47
C ALA A 133 0.18 -4.77 -9.23
N GLN A 134 0.50 -5.06 -7.96
CA GLN A 134 1.57 -5.96 -7.55
C GLN A 134 1.28 -7.41 -8.00
N CYS A 135 0.04 -7.88 -7.84
CA CYS A 135 -0.39 -9.18 -8.32
C CYS A 135 -0.32 -9.26 -9.86
N GLY A 136 -0.81 -8.23 -10.56
CA GLY A 136 -0.75 -8.17 -12.02
C GLY A 136 0.69 -8.19 -12.55
N GLY A 137 1.58 -7.39 -11.96
CA GLY A 137 3.00 -7.37 -12.29
C GLY A 137 3.67 -8.72 -12.04
N SER A 138 3.39 -9.35 -10.88
CA SER A 138 3.94 -10.66 -10.53
C SER A 138 3.52 -11.75 -11.51
N ILE A 139 2.25 -11.78 -11.92
CA ILE A 139 1.74 -12.75 -12.90
C ILE A 139 2.40 -12.53 -14.26
N ALA A 140 2.51 -11.28 -14.72
CA ALA A 140 3.17 -10.96 -15.98
C ALA A 140 4.66 -11.34 -15.97
N GLY A 141 5.36 -11.13 -14.84
CA GLY A 141 6.77 -11.49 -14.70
C GLY A 141 6.99 -13.00 -14.73
N ALA A 142 6.12 -13.75 -14.04
CA ALA A 142 6.14 -15.22 -14.08
C ALA A 142 5.76 -15.76 -15.47
N ALA A 143 4.77 -15.16 -16.14
CA ALA A 143 4.35 -15.55 -17.48
C ALA A 143 5.45 -15.34 -18.53
N LEU A 144 6.18 -14.22 -18.45
CA LEU A 144 7.31 -13.93 -19.34
C LEU A 144 8.51 -14.85 -19.13
N LEU A 145 8.65 -15.42 -17.93
CA LEU A 145 9.66 -16.42 -17.64
C LEU A 145 9.27 -17.82 -18.14
N TYR A 146 7.96 -18.09 -18.22
CA TYR A 146 7.43 -19.38 -18.67
C TYR A 146 7.33 -19.49 -20.20
N GLY A 147 6.99 -18.39 -20.88
CA GLY A 147 6.86 -18.33 -22.34
C GLY A 147 8.20 -18.25 -23.06
#